data_AF-A0A7V0VFT8-F1
#
_entry.id   AF-A0A7V0VFT8-F1
#
_cell.length_a   1.000
_cell.length_b   1.000
_cell.length_c   1.000
_cell.angle_alpha   90.00
_cell.angle_beta   90.00
_cell.angle_gamma   90.00
#
_symmetry.space_group_name_H-M   'P 1'
#
loop_
_entity.id
_entity.type
_entity.pdbx_description
1 polymer ?
#
loop_
_entity_poly.entity_id
_entity_poly.type
_entity_poly.pdbx_seq_one_letter_code
_entity_poly.pdbx_strand_id
1 'polypeptide(L)'
;MKRFFAGLFFIVYASMMSAQADSIKTDFSAYIKSTQSLLKKYPELTLIDIYKYFFQSRFGPEHLISDSLIAFKILQDELKSDEIKSYKLKSDSLLIELLQPEKKYVRIDLSLVKDRIIPLNLFFTAFLQSAEKHDTVDLENWKSDWNGIVSSFEEANLKIKNFREDKIKIENALRMNRSVFSHSQDYKKKYNPHYRVIDYKIFEKFLLPYLKQFRIKFKQYE
;
A
#
# COMPACT_ATOMS: atom_id res chain seq x y z
N MET A 1 19.30 52.86 -47.32
CA MET A 1 18.04 52.47 -46.62
C MET A 1 17.93 50.95 -46.58
N LYS A 2 17.34 50.41 -45.51
CA LYS A 2 17.21 48.98 -45.08
C LYS A 2 18.38 48.52 -44.19
N ARG A 3 18.39 48.88 -42.90
CA ARG A 3 17.57 48.42 -41.74
C ARG A 3 18.06 47.10 -41.15
N PHE A 4 18.78 47.25 -40.04
CA PHE A 4 18.79 46.40 -38.85
C PHE A 4 17.45 45.67 -38.66
N PHE A 5 17.46 44.33 -38.60
CA PHE A 5 16.48 43.49 -37.89
C PHE A 5 16.95 42.01 -37.99
N ALA A 6 17.97 41.63 -37.22
CA ALA A 6 18.37 40.22 -37.11
C ALA A 6 18.66 39.77 -35.66
N GLY A 7 18.80 40.71 -34.71
CA GLY A 7 19.16 40.38 -33.33
C GLY A 7 17.99 40.06 -32.38
N LEU A 8 16.74 40.37 -32.75
CA LEU A 8 15.61 40.23 -31.81
C LEU A 8 14.87 38.90 -31.89
N PHE A 9 14.98 38.16 -33.00
CA PHE A 9 14.25 36.90 -33.19
C PHE A 9 14.89 35.70 -32.49
N PHE A 10 16.21 35.74 -32.23
CA PHE A 10 16.91 34.64 -31.57
C PHE A 10 16.75 34.65 -30.05
N ILE A 11 16.57 35.82 -29.43
CA ILE A 11 16.42 35.95 -27.97
C ILE A 11 14.99 35.56 -27.54
N VAL A 12 13.97 35.88 -28.33
CA VAL A 12 12.58 35.49 -28.02
C VAL A 12 12.38 33.97 -28.16
N TYR A 13 13.04 33.32 -29.11
CA TYR A 13 12.97 31.86 -29.27
C TYR A 13 13.66 31.10 -28.12
N ALA A 14 14.77 31.63 -27.60
CA ALA A 14 15.46 31.05 -26.44
C ALA A 14 14.64 31.19 -25.15
N SER A 15 13.84 32.25 -25.00
CA SER A 15 12.94 32.44 -23.85
C SER A 15 11.61 31.68 -23.94
N MET A 16 11.20 31.21 -25.13
CA MET A 16 10.01 30.35 -25.27
C MET A 16 10.33 28.86 -25.08
N MET A 17 11.58 28.45 -25.29
CA MET A 17 12.02 27.07 -25.04
C MET A 17 12.34 26.78 -23.56
N SER A 18 12.57 27.81 -22.74
CA SER A 18 12.73 27.66 -21.28
C SER A 18 11.40 27.60 -20.52
N ALA A 19 10.27 27.89 -21.17
CA ALA A 19 8.93 27.85 -20.58
C ALA A 19 8.20 26.51 -20.81
N GLN A 20 8.88 25.49 -21.36
CA GLN A 20 8.27 24.20 -21.68
C GLN A 20 9.12 23.02 -21.21
N ALA A 21 9.75 23.21 -20.05
CA ALA A 21 10.31 22.14 -19.22
C ALA A 21 9.67 22.17 -17.82
N ASP A 22 8.38 22.50 -17.73
CA ASP A 22 7.57 21.97 -16.62
C ASP A 22 7.42 20.47 -16.89
N SER A 23 8.43 19.70 -16.48
CA SER A 23 8.25 18.27 -16.27
C SER A 23 6.99 18.14 -15.43
N ILE A 24 6.02 17.35 -15.88
CA ILE A 24 4.89 16.94 -15.04
C ILE A 24 5.51 16.25 -13.83
N LYS A 25 5.76 17.00 -12.76
CA LYS A 25 6.35 16.46 -11.53
C LYS A 25 5.23 15.62 -10.94
N THR A 26 5.37 14.30 -11.00
CA THR A 26 4.40 13.38 -10.40
C THR A 26 4.12 13.84 -8.96
N ASP A 27 2.86 14.15 -8.66
CA ASP A 27 2.48 14.66 -7.35
C ASP A 27 2.41 13.52 -6.34
N PHE A 28 3.42 13.46 -5.45
CA PHE A 28 3.49 12.49 -4.36
C PHE A 28 2.88 13.02 -3.05
N SER A 29 2.16 14.14 -3.07
CA SER A 29 1.54 14.74 -1.87
C SER A 29 0.58 13.79 -1.15
N ALA A 30 -0.14 12.95 -1.90
CA ALA A 30 -1.03 11.92 -1.34
C ALA A 30 -0.27 10.84 -0.57
N TYR A 31 0.94 10.48 -1.02
CA TYR A 31 1.82 9.53 -0.33
C TYR A 31 2.38 10.14 0.94
N ILE A 32 2.78 11.42 0.93
CA ILE A 32 3.20 12.16 2.14
C ILE A 32 2.08 12.16 3.18
N LYS A 33 0.87 12.57 2.79
CA LYS A 33 -0.31 12.60 3.69
C LYS A 33 -0.63 11.22 4.25
N SER A 34 -0.57 10.19 3.40
CA SER A 34 -0.80 8.80 3.80
C SER A 34 0.26 8.33 4.80
N THR A 35 1.54 8.60 4.56
CA THR A 35 2.64 8.29 5.48
C THR A 35 2.47 8.99 6.83
N GLN A 36 2.10 10.27 6.85
CA GLN A 36 1.87 11.00 8.11
C GLN A 36 0.71 10.39 8.91
N SER A 37 -0.39 9.99 8.25
CA SER A 37 -1.50 9.30 8.90
C SER A 37 -1.08 7.93 9.45
N LEU A 38 -0.31 7.17 8.65
CA LEU A 38 0.23 5.88 9.06
C LEU A 38 1.16 5.99 10.27
N LEU A 39 2.07 6.97 10.31
CA LEU A 39 2.97 7.16 11.45
C LEU A 39 2.23 7.56 12.73
N LYS A 40 1.10 8.29 12.62
CA LYS A 40 0.22 8.57 13.76
C LYS A 40 -0.48 7.30 14.26
N LYS A 41 -0.96 6.47 13.33
CA LYS A 41 -1.69 5.22 13.64
C LYS A 41 -0.76 4.10 14.15
N TYR A 42 0.44 4.02 13.59
CA TYR A 42 1.43 2.99 13.84
C TYR A 42 2.82 3.63 14.07
N PRO A 43 3.10 4.16 15.28
CA PRO A 43 4.38 4.83 15.58
C PRO A 43 5.65 3.96 15.48
N GLU A 44 5.51 2.64 15.31
CA GLU A 44 6.63 1.69 15.16
C GLU A 44 6.86 1.28 13.70
N LEU A 45 6.21 1.93 12.73
CA LEU A 45 6.52 1.72 11.32
C LEU A 45 7.93 2.19 11.00
N THR A 46 8.64 1.40 10.21
CA THR A 46 9.85 1.82 9.51
C THR A 46 9.56 1.98 8.01
N LEU A 47 10.54 2.44 7.24
CA LEU A 47 10.34 2.67 5.80
C LEU A 47 9.96 1.39 5.05
N ILE A 48 10.43 0.21 5.48
CA ILE A 48 10.06 -1.08 4.85
C ILE A 48 8.57 -1.41 4.99
N ASP A 49 7.96 -1.03 6.11
CA ASP A 49 6.53 -1.28 6.33
C ASP A 49 5.67 -0.32 5.51
N ILE A 50 6.13 0.93 5.37
CA ILE A 50 5.52 1.95 4.51
C ILE A 50 5.62 1.52 3.04
N TYR A 51 6.78 1.03 2.60
CA TYR A 51 6.95 0.44 1.28
C TYR A 51 5.93 -0.67 1.04
N LYS A 52 5.86 -1.64 1.95
CA LYS A 52 4.94 -2.78 1.83
C LYS A 52 3.48 -2.32 1.78
N TYR A 53 3.13 -1.30 2.56
CA TYR A 53 1.80 -0.70 2.54
C TYR A 53 1.44 -0.12 1.18
N PHE A 54 2.31 0.73 0.60
CA PHE A 54 2.04 1.32 -0.70
C PHE A 54 2.10 0.32 -1.85
N PHE A 55 3.00 -0.66 -1.79
CA PHE A 55 3.03 -1.75 -2.75
C PHE A 55 1.71 -2.51 -2.76
N GLN A 56 1.19 -2.88 -1.59
CA GLN A 56 -0.12 -3.55 -1.48
C GLN A 56 -1.29 -2.62 -1.84
N SER A 57 -1.19 -1.32 -1.57
CA SER A 57 -2.20 -0.34 -2.01
C SER A 57 -2.30 -0.26 -3.53
N ARG A 58 -1.17 -0.46 -4.24
CA ARG A 58 -1.10 -0.35 -5.69
C ARG A 58 -1.44 -1.67 -6.39
N PHE A 59 -0.87 -2.78 -5.93
CA PHE A 59 -0.91 -4.06 -6.63
C PHE A 59 -1.78 -5.11 -5.94
N GLY A 60 -2.23 -4.87 -4.70
CA GLY A 60 -3.15 -5.74 -4.01
C GLY A 60 -2.50 -6.95 -3.32
N PRO A 61 -3.17 -8.12 -3.28
CA PRO A 61 -2.67 -9.31 -2.62
C PRO A 61 -1.42 -9.86 -3.31
N GLU A 62 -0.44 -10.29 -2.50
CA GLU A 62 0.74 -11.01 -2.99
C GLU A 62 0.31 -12.36 -3.58
N HIS A 63 0.94 -12.77 -4.69
CA HIS A 63 0.50 -13.86 -5.57
C HIS A 63 -0.11 -15.06 -4.84
N LEU A 64 -1.34 -15.41 -5.26
CA LEU A 64 -2.04 -16.58 -4.74
C LEU A 64 -1.41 -17.85 -5.31
N ILE A 65 -1.22 -18.85 -4.44
CA ILE A 65 -0.79 -20.19 -4.85
C ILE A 65 -1.78 -20.70 -5.89
N SER A 66 -1.27 -21.19 -7.02
CA SER A 66 -2.02 -21.60 -8.20
C SER A 66 -3.08 -22.68 -7.94
N ASP A 67 -3.03 -23.33 -6.77
CA ASP A 67 -3.98 -24.34 -6.31
C ASP A 67 -4.85 -23.80 -5.17
N SER A 68 -6.11 -23.55 -5.50
CA SER A 68 -7.12 -23.04 -4.56
C SER A 68 -7.40 -23.97 -3.37
N LEU A 69 -7.26 -25.29 -3.51
CA LEU A 69 -7.48 -26.23 -2.40
C LEU A 69 -6.33 -26.17 -1.40
N ILE A 70 -5.09 -26.08 -1.90
CA ILE A 70 -3.90 -25.88 -1.08
C ILE A 70 -3.97 -24.52 -0.37
N ALA A 71 -4.34 -23.46 -1.07
CA ALA A 71 -4.50 -22.13 -0.48
C ALA A 71 -5.57 -22.10 0.62
N PHE A 72 -6.69 -22.80 0.44
CA PHE A 72 -7.73 -22.92 1.46
C PHE A 72 -7.22 -23.63 2.72
N LYS A 73 -6.51 -24.75 2.52
CA LYS A 73 -5.96 -25.55 3.62
C LYS A 73 -4.92 -24.76 4.42
N ILE A 74 -4.05 -24.02 3.73
CA ILE A 74 -3.06 -23.13 4.36
C ILE A 74 -3.77 -22.06 5.19
N LEU A 75 -4.80 -21.40 4.65
CA LEU A 75 -5.57 -20.42 5.41
C LEU A 75 -6.24 -21.04 6.64
N GLN A 76 -6.81 -22.24 6.52
CA GLN A 76 -7.39 -22.95 7.66
C GLN A 76 -6.38 -23.24 8.75
N ASP A 77 -5.17 -23.65 8.38
CA ASP A 77 -4.13 -23.99 9.35
C ASP A 77 -3.52 -22.73 9.97
N GLU A 78 -3.39 -21.63 9.21
CA GLU A 78 -3.02 -20.32 9.74
C GLU A 78 -4.04 -19.81 10.77
N LEU A 79 -5.35 -19.97 10.52
CA LEU A 79 -6.41 -19.54 11.44
C LEU A 79 -6.41 -20.32 12.77
N LYS A 80 -5.80 -21.51 12.82
CA LYS A 80 -5.62 -22.27 14.06
C LYS A 80 -4.44 -21.78 14.90
N SER A 81 -3.57 -20.93 14.35
CA SER A 81 -2.42 -20.40 15.08
C SER A 81 -2.88 -19.56 16.28
N ASP A 82 -2.24 -19.80 17.42
CA ASP A 82 -2.42 -18.99 18.63
C ASP A 82 -1.82 -17.59 18.51
N GLU A 83 -0.97 -17.36 17.49
CA GLU A 83 -0.46 -16.04 17.17
C GLU A 83 -1.59 -15.08 16.76
N ILE A 84 -2.66 -15.58 16.12
CA ILE A 84 -3.81 -14.76 15.76
C ILE A 84 -4.68 -14.53 17.00
N LYS A 85 -4.43 -13.42 17.69
CA LYS A 85 -5.25 -12.97 18.83
C LYS A 85 -6.67 -12.60 18.40
N SER A 86 -7.64 -12.82 19.30
CA SER A 86 -9.05 -12.48 19.09
C SER A 86 -9.26 -11.02 18.69
N TYR A 87 -10.26 -10.75 17.85
CA TYR A 87 -10.57 -9.38 17.39
C TYR A 87 -10.93 -8.46 18.55
N LYS A 88 -11.48 -9.00 19.64
CA LYS A 88 -11.88 -8.23 20.83
C LYS A 88 -10.70 -7.60 21.57
N LEU A 89 -9.49 -8.09 21.33
CA LEU A 89 -8.25 -7.56 21.92
C LEU A 89 -7.59 -6.48 21.04
N LYS A 90 -8.20 -6.17 19.89
CA LYS A 90 -7.67 -5.23 18.90
C LYS A 90 -8.62 -4.05 18.78
N SER A 91 -8.09 -2.87 18.49
CA SER A 91 -8.92 -1.72 18.13
C SER A 91 -9.52 -1.91 16.74
N ASP A 92 -10.73 -1.40 16.51
CA ASP A 92 -11.42 -1.46 15.20
C ASP A 92 -10.54 -1.02 14.03
N SER A 93 -9.68 -0.01 14.26
CA SER A 93 -8.74 0.53 13.27
C SER A 93 -7.71 -0.50 12.76
N LEU A 94 -7.49 -1.59 13.50
CA LEU A 94 -6.59 -2.68 13.13
C LEU A 94 -7.33 -3.85 12.46
N LEU A 95 -8.67 -3.90 12.59
CA LEU A 95 -9.48 -4.99 12.05
C LEU A 95 -9.72 -4.83 10.55
N ILE A 96 -9.95 -3.60 10.10
CA ILE A 96 -10.23 -3.29 8.70
C ILE A 96 -9.56 -1.96 8.34
N GLU A 97 -8.73 -1.98 7.30
CA GLU A 97 -7.97 -0.80 6.86
C GLU A 97 -8.04 -0.65 5.34
N LEU A 98 -8.65 0.46 4.87
CA LEU A 98 -8.59 0.87 3.47
C LEU A 98 -7.16 1.35 3.14
N LEU A 99 -6.55 0.76 2.12
CA LEU A 99 -5.20 1.12 1.71
C LEU A 99 -5.21 2.42 0.90
N GLN A 100 -4.36 3.33 1.33
CA GLN A 100 -4.18 4.68 0.77
C GLN A 100 -2.84 4.74 0.03
N PRO A 101 -2.66 5.65 -0.94
CA PRO A 101 -3.65 6.60 -1.45
C PRO A 101 -4.60 6.01 -2.50
N GLU A 102 -4.32 4.81 -3.01
CA GLU A 102 -5.00 4.27 -4.19
C GLU A 102 -6.47 3.89 -3.95
N LYS A 103 -6.86 3.58 -2.72
CA LYS A 103 -8.23 3.19 -2.34
C LYS A 103 -8.78 1.96 -3.09
N LYS A 104 -7.91 1.15 -3.69
CA LYS A 104 -8.28 -0.06 -4.45
C LYS A 104 -8.43 -1.30 -3.59
N TYR A 105 -7.77 -1.35 -2.44
CA TYR A 105 -7.69 -2.56 -1.62
C TYR A 105 -7.91 -2.28 -0.13
N VAL A 106 -8.36 -3.29 0.59
CA VAL A 106 -8.61 -3.27 2.04
C VAL A 106 -7.84 -4.40 2.69
N ARG A 107 -7.13 -4.11 3.79
CA ARG A 107 -6.61 -5.14 4.69
C ARG A 107 -7.69 -5.56 5.67
N ILE A 108 -7.91 -6.86 5.79
CA ILE A 108 -8.86 -7.45 6.73
C ILE A 108 -8.10 -8.37 7.66
N ASP A 109 -8.18 -8.09 8.96
CA ASP A 109 -7.53 -8.89 9.98
C ASP A 109 -8.18 -10.27 10.10
N LEU A 110 -7.35 -11.30 10.10
CA LEU A 110 -7.76 -12.71 10.13
C LEU A 110 -8.46 -13.10 11.43
N SER A 111 -8.34 -12.31 12.51
CA SER A 111 -9.11 -12.54 13.73
C SER A 111 -10.62 -12.46 13.51
N LEU A 112 -11.08 -11.69 12.52
CA LEU A 112 -12.50 -11.64 12.14
C LEU A 112 -13.00 -12.96 11.57
N VAL A 113 -12.12 -13.71 10.89
CA VAL A 113 -12.43 -15.04 10.35
C VAL A 113 -12.27 -16.09 11.44
N LYS A 114 -11.19 -16.01 12.23
CA LYS A 114 -10.91 -16.91 13.35
C LYS A 114 -12.06 -16.95 14.35
N ASP A 115 -12.55 -15.78 14.73
CA ASP A 115 -13.64 -15.62 15.70
C ASP A 115 -15.04 -15.72 15.04
N ARG A 116 -15.10 -16.16 13.77
CA ARG A 116 -16.32 -16.45 13.01
C ARG A 116 -17.26 -15.27 12.81
N ILE A 117 -16.73 -14.05 12.84
CA ILE A 117 -17.48 -12.85 12.45
C ILE A 117 -17.71 -12.84 10.94
N ILE A 118 -16.65 -13.17 10.17
CA ILE A 118 -16.76 -13.43 8.74
C ILE A 118 -16.70 -14.96 8.55
N PRO A 119 -17.68 -15.58 7.89
CA PRO A 119 -17.60 -17.00 7.52
C PRO A 119 -16.35 -17.29 6.67
N LEU A 120 -15.61 -18.34 7.01
CA LEU A 120 -14.36 -18.72 6.34
C LEU A 120 -14.53 -18.89 4.82
N ASN A 121 -15.57 -19.61 4.40
CA ASN A 121 -15.86 -19.82 2.98
C ASN A 121 -16.09 -18.51 2.24
N LEU A 122 -16.88 -17.59 2.82
CA LEU A 122 -17.15 -16.28 2.25
C LEU A 122 -15.85 -15.46 2.13
N PHE A 123 -15.06 -15.42 3.20
CA PHE A 123 -13.78 -14.72 3.20
C PHE A 123 -12.84 -15.28 2.13
N PHE A 124 -12.74 -16.61 2.04
CA PHE A 124 -11.87 -17.27 1.09
C PHE A 124 -12.29 -17.02 -0.36
N THR A 125 -13.60 -17.08 -0.65
CA THR A 125 -14.12 -16.72 -1.98
C THR A 125 -13.79 -15.28 -2.34
N ALA A 126 -13.97 -14.34 -1.41
CA ALA A 126 -13.62 -12.93 -1.63
C ALA A 126 -12.10 -12.76 -1.87
N PHE A 127 -11.27 -13.49 -1.14
CA PHE A 127 -9.82 -13.48 -1.29
C PHE A 127 -9.37 -14.01 -2.66
N LEU A 128 -9.89 -15.16 -3.09
CA LEU A 128 -9.61 -15.72 -4.42
C LEU A 128 -10.01 -14.75 -5.54
N GLN A 129 -11.24 -14.24 -5.49
CA GLN A 129 -11.72 -13.29 -6.50
C GLN A 129 -10.90 -11.99 -6.54
N SER A 130 -10.36 -11.56 -5.39
CA SER A 130 -9.50 -10.37 -5.32
C SER A 130 -8.16 -10.60 -6.00
N ALA A 131 -7.60 -11.80 -5.83
CA ALA A 131 -6.33 -12.15 -6.46
C ALA A 131 -6.46 -12.57 -7.92
N GLU A 132 -7.63 -12.88 -8.44
CA GLU A 132 -7.81 -12.98 -9.90
C GLU A 132 -7.78 -11.61 -10.58
N LYS A 133 -8.10 -10.54 -9.83
CA LYS A 133 -8.22 -9.16 -10.33
C LYS A 133 -6.99 -8.29 -10.06
N HIS A 134 -5.93 -8.83 -9.47
CA HIS A 134 -4.78 -8.00 -9.11
C HIS A 134 -4.12 -7.40 -10.35
N ASP A 135 -3.64 -6.17 -10.20
CA ASP A 135 -2.92 -5.52 -11.28
C ASP A 135 -1.59 -6.25 -11.51
N THR A 136 -1.24 -6.53 -12.77
CA THR A 136 0.10 -7.01 -13.12
C THR A 136 1.14 -6.03 -12.58
N VAL A 137 2.13 -6.55 -11.83
CA VAL A 137 3.17 -5.72 -11.23
C VAL A 137 4.07 -5.15 -12.34
N ASP A 138 3.89 -3.87 -12.64
CA ASP A 138 4.82 -3.10 -13.46
C ASP A 138 5.97 -2.62 -12.57
N LEU A 139 7.00 -3.48 -12.47
CA LEU A 139 8.09 -3.27 -11.54
C LEU A 139 8.97 -2.06 -11.92
N GLU A 140 9.12 -1.75 -13.20
CA GLU A 140 9.93 -0.61 -13.65
C GLU A 140 9.24 0.71 -13.32
N ASN A 141 7.95 0.82 -13.60
CA ASN A 141 7.18 1.99 -13.18
C ASN A 141 7.13 2.10 -11.65
N TRP A 142 6.97 0.99 -10.93
CA TRP A 142 7.01 1.01 -9.47
C TRP A 142 8.36 1.49 -8.91
N LYS A 143 9.49 1.07 -9.49
CA LYS A 143 10.82 1.56 -9.08
C LYS A 143 10.93 3.08 -9.24
N SER A 144 10.45 3.61 -10.37
CA SER A 144 10.44 5.05 -10.63
C SER A 144 9.55 5.80 -9.63
N ASP A 145 8.32 5.35 -9.45
CA ASP A 145 7.36 5.93 -8.50
C ASP A 145 7.90 5.88 -7.07
N TRP A 146 8.45 4.74 -6.65
CA TRP A 146 9.02 4.58 -5.31
C TRP A 146 10.17 5.55 -5.05
N ASN A 147 11.07 5.75 -6.03
CA ASN A 147 12.15 6.73 -5.89
C ASN A 147 11.61 8.16 -5.73
N GLY A 148 10.57 8.51 -6.49
CA GLY A 148 9.88 9.80 -6.35
C GLY A 148 9.21 9.97 -4.98
N ILE A 149 8.52 8.93 -4.51
CA ILE A 149 7.89 8.88 -3.17
C ILE A 149 8.94 9.09 -2.07
N VAL A 150 10.05 8.35 -2.08
CA VAL A 150 11.11 8.47 -1.07
C VAL A 150 11.76 9.84 -1.11
N SER A 151 12.03 10.37 -2.30
CA SER A 151 12.57 11.73 -2.47
C SER A 151 11.63 12.77 -1.87
N SER A 152 10.32 12.62 -2.07
CA SER A 152 9.31 13.51 -1.48
C SER A 152 9.27 13.44 0.05
N PHE A 153 9.59 12.28 0.65
CA PHE A 153 9.69 12.14 2.11
C PHE A 153 10.91 12.87 2.67
N GLU A 154 12.03 12.85 1.95
CA GLU A 154 13.24 13.60 2.28
C GLU A 154 13.01 15.11 2.16
N GLU A 155 12.42 15.57 1.05
CA GLU A 155 12.03 16.97 0.82
C GLU A 155 11.08 17.48 1.92
N ALA A 156 10.10 16.68 2.31
CA ALA A 156 9.15 16.99 3.38
C ALA A 156 9.71 16.76 4.81
N ASN A 157 10.96 16.31 4.94
CA ASN A 157 11.64 16.03 6.21
C ASN A 157 10.81 15.11 7.16
N LEU A 158 10.16 14.09 6.61
CA LEU A 158 9.36 13.15 7.40
C LEU A 158 10.26 12.34 8.35
N LYS A 159 9.84 12.26 9.62
CA LYS A 159 10.57 11.50 10.65
C LYS A 159 10.13 10.04 10.63
N ILE A 160 10.83 9.22 9.85
CA ILE A 160 10.59 7.78 9.72
C ILE A 160 11.74 7.01 10.39
N LYS A 161 11.42 6.01 11.21
CA LYS A 161 12.41 5.14 11.87
C LYS A 161 13.18 4.31 10.83
N ASN A 162 14.48 4.10 11.06
CA ASN A 162 15.38 3.31 10.22
C ASN A 162 15.37 3.69 8.73
N PHE A 163 15.10 4.96 8.42
CA PHE A 163 14.86 5.41 7.05
C PHE A 163 16.02 5.09 6.11
N ARG A 164 17.27 5.39 6.51
CA ARG A 164 18.45 5.20 5.67
C ARG A 164 18.75 3.72 5.43
N GLU A 165 18.71 2.91 6.49
CA GLU A 165 18.99 1.48 6.44
C GLU A 165 17.97 0.76 5.57
N ASP A 166 16.69 1.08 5.75
CA ASP A 166 15.62 0.45 4.97
C ASP A 166 15.60 0.96 3.52
N LYS A 167 15.93 2.23 3.25
CA LYS A 167 16.09 2.75 1.88
C LYS A 167 17.12 1.92 1.10
N ILE A 168 18.30 1.71 1.68
CA ILE A 168 19.36 0.89 1.07
C ILE A 168 18.89 -0.56 0.84
N LYS A 169 18.21 -1.17 1.82
CA LYS A 169 17.68 -2.54 1.68
C LYS A 169 16.67 -2.64 0.54
N ILE A 170 15.75 -1.68 0.45
CA ILE A 170 14.70 -1.67 -0.58
C ILE A 170 15.33 -1.46 -1.96
N GLU A 171 16.24 -0.49 -2.11
CA GLU A 171 16.95 -0.23 -3.36
C GLU A 171 17.74 -1.47 -3.83
N ASN A 172 18.46 -2.13 -2.92
CA ASN A 172 19.18 -3.38 -3.23
C ASN A 172 18.24 -4.48 -3.72
N ALA A 173 17.12 -4.70 -3.04
CA ALA A 173 16.14 -5.72 -3.41
C ALA A 173 15.47 -5.39 -4.76
N LEU A 174 15.08 -4.13 -4.99
CA LEU A 174 14.51 -3.68 -6.26
C LEU A 174 15.50 -3.86 -7.43
N ARG A 175 16.80 -3.59 -7.23
CA ARG A 175 17.84 -3.88 -8.24
C ARG A 175 17.93 -5.37 -8.59
N MET A 176 17.63 -6.26 -7.64
CA MET A 176 17.55 -7.71 -7.86
C MET A 176 16.16 -8.18 -8.32
N ASN A 177 15.28 -7.27 -8.73
CA ASN A 177 13.89 -7.55 -9.10
C ASN A 177 13.07 -8.24 -8.00
N ARG A 178 13.37 -7.95 -6.73
CA ARG A 178 12.60 -8.39 -5.56
C ARG A 178 11.80 -7.21 -4.99
N SER A 179 10.49 -7.33 -5.04
CA SER A 179 9.54 -6.29 -4.56
C SER A 179 8.74 -6.71 -3.33
N VAL A 180 8.87 -7.96 -2.87
CA VAL A 180 8.13 -8.46 -1.71
C VAL A 180 9.01 -8.42 -0.48
N PHE A 181 8.51 -7.77 0.58
CA PHE A 181 9.20 -7.64 1.86
C PHE A 181 8.35 -8.18 3.01
N SER A 182 9.03 -8.72 4.01
CA SER A 182 8.44 -8.92 5.33
C SER A 182 8.34 -7.59 6.08
N HIS A 183 7.37 -7.49 6.99
CA HIS A 183 7.30 -6.41 7.96
C HIS A 183 8.56 -6.33 8.82
N SER A 184 8.88 -5.12 9.30
CA SER A 184 9.92 -4.89 10.29
C SER A 184 9.63 -5.67 11.59
N GLN A 185 10.67 -5.96 12.36
CA GLN A 185 10.52 -6.69 13.62
C GLN A 185 9.75 -5.86 14.66
N ASP A 186 9.96 -4.55 14.67
CA ASP A 186 9.27 -3.64 15.60
C ASP A 186 7.77 -3.60 15.30
N TYR A 187 7.40 -3.51 14.02
CA TYR A 187 6.01 -3.59 13.59
C TYR A 187 5.36 -4.94 13.94
N LYS A 188 6.05 -6.06 13.67
CA LYS A 188 5.57 -7.40 14.00
C LYS A 188 5.33 -7.56 15.51
N LYS A 189 6.30 -7.20 16.34
CA LYS A 189 6.21 -7.30 17.81
C LYS A 189 5.10 -6.42 18.37
N LYS A 190 4.94 -5.21 17.84
CA LYS A 190 3.98 -4.24 18.39
C LYS A 190 2.54 -4.52 17.97
N TYR A 191 2.31 -4.82 16.69
CA TYR A 191 0.96 -4.87 16.12
C TYR A 191 0.49 -6.27 15.75
N ASN A 192 1.40 -7.24 15.68
CA ASN A 192 1.09 -8.64 15.36
C ASN A 192 0.20 -8.78 14.11
N PRO A 193 0.69 -8.32 12.94
CA PRO A 193 -0.14 -8.18 11.75
C PRO A 193 -0.50 -9.54 11.16
N HIS A 194 -1.78 -9.89 11.22
CA HIS A 194 -2.34 -11.06 10.55
C HIS A 194 -3.54 -10.63 9.73
N TYR A 195 -3.31 -10.26 8.48
CA TYR A 195 -4.34 -9.80 7.59
C TYR A 195 -4.21 -10.41 6.19
N ARG A 196 -5.26 -10.26 5.39
CA ARG A 196 -5.19 -10.43 3.93
C ARG A 196 -5.69 -9.17 3.24
N VAL A 197 -5.21 -8.98 2.01
CA VAL A 197 -5.58 -7.85 1.16
C VAL A 197 -6.71 -8.30 0.23
N ILE A 198 -7.80 -7.53 0.20
CA ILE A 198 -9.01 -7.80 -0.57
C ILE A 198 -9.29 -6.59 -1.45
N ASP A 199 -9.72 -6.81 -2.69
CA ASP A 199 -10.18 -5.73 -3.58
C ASP A 199 -11.36 -4.99 -2.92
N TYR A 200 -11.33 -3.66 -2.97
CA TYR A 200 -12.31 -2.83 -2.28
C TYR A 200 -13.73 -3.09 -2.77
N LYS A 201 -13.94 -3.30 -4.08
CA LYS A 201 -15.29 -3.55 -4.64
C LYS A 201 -15.81 -4.91 -4.19
N ILE A 202 -14.94 -5.92 -4.10
CA ILE A 202 -15.28 -7.23 -3.56
C ILE A 202 -15.61 -7.12 -2.06
N PHE A 203 -14.79 -6.42 -1.29
CA PHE A 203 -15.04 -6.17 0.13
C PHE A 203 -16.39 -5.49 0.36
N GLU A 204 -16.66 -4.40 -0.34
CA GLU A 204 -17.89 -3.61 -0.22
C GLU A 204 -19.13 -4.44 -0.55
N LYS A 205 -19.04 -5.27 -1.59
CA LYS A 205 -20.15 -6.12 -2.04
C LYS A 205 -20.42 -7.30 -1.12
N PHE A 206 -19.38 -8.00 -0.66
CA PHE A 206 -19.55 -9.32 -0.03
C PHE A 206 -19.26 -9.34 1.47
N LEU A 207 -18.31 -8.55 1.96
CA LEU A 207 -17.85 -8.64 3.35
C LEU A 207 -18.41 -7.52 4.24
N LEU A 208 -18.49 -6.30 3.72
CA LEU A 208 -19.02 -5.15 4.44
C LEU A 208 -20.47 -5.35 4.95
N PRO A 209 -21.40 -5.99 4.20
CA PRO A 209 -22.75 -6.24 4.70
C PRO A 209 -22.79 -7.13 5.95
N TYR A 210 -21.89 -8.11 6.06
CA TYR A 210 -21.79 -8.97 7.24
C TYR A 210 -21.25 -8.19 8.43
N LEU A 211 -20.19 -7.42 8.23
CA LEU A 211 -19.54 -6.66 9.31
C LEU A 211 -20.47 -5.62 9.95
N LYS A 212 -21.36 -5.00 9.16
CA LYS A 212 -22.40 -4.08 9.65
C LYS A 212 -23.34 -4.73 10.66
N GLN A 213 -23.64 -6.02 10.51
CA GLN A 213 -24.52 -6.77 11.43
C GLN A 213 -23.86 -6.94 12.82
N PHE A 214 -22.53 -7.04 12.85
CA PHE A 214 -21.75 -7.20 14.09
C PHE A 214 -21.29 -5.87 14.69
N ARG A 215 -21.79 -4.73 14.19
CA ARG A 215 -21.44 -3.37 14.65
C ARG A 215 -19.93 -3.06 14.61
N ILE A 216 -19.18 -3.76 13.77
CA ILE A 216 -17.76 -3.46 13.54
C ILE A 216 -17.67 -2.22 12.66
N LYS A 217 -17.03 -1.16 13.18
CA LYS A 217 -16.96 0.13 12.49
C LYS A 217 -15.87 0.10 11.43
N PHE A 218 -16.28 0.14 10.16
CA PHE A 218 -15.39 0.55 9.07
C PHE A 218 -15.48 2.07 8.93
N LYS A 219 -14.40 2.79 9.24
CA LYS A 219 -14.29 4.23 8.99
C LYS A 219 -13.51 4.42 7.71
N GLN A 220 -14.16 4.95 6.68
CA GLN A 220 -13.45 5.60 5.59
C GLN A 220 -12.89 6.90 6.16
N TYR A 221 -11.57 7.01 6.22
CA TYR A 221 -10.93 8.29 6.52
C TYR A 221 -10.97 9.10 5.22
N GLU A 222 -11.77 10.17 5.23
CA GLU A 222 -11.84 11.16 4.13
C GLU A 222 -10.50 11.88 3.96
#